data_AF-A0A846PUL0-F1
#
_entry.id   AF-A0A846PUL0-F1
#
_cell.length_a   1.000
_cell.length_b   1.000
_cell.length_c   1.000
_cell.angle_alpha   90.00
_cell.angle_beta   90.00
_cell.angle_gamma   90.00
#
_symmetry.space_group_name_H-M   'P 1'
#
loop_
_entity.id
_entity.type
_entity.pdbx_description
1 polymer ?
#
loop_
_entity_poly.entity_id
_entity_poly.type
_entity_poly.pdbx_seq_one_letter_code
_entity_poly.pdbx_strand_id
1 'polypeptide(L)'
;PGIELVSFIILRNPENISLVPENQLSLIPFPTTEIFTKQIFNFDLLIFENFTYTRFGIPKTYLENIRKFVMETGGGFLMIGGDNSFARGRYKGTPVEEILPVEMEDVSGNIIEGEFKMLARETTHPILKLSDNPGENSKIWAAMPELDGCNRLLRPKPEAIVLGVHPLVKNKYGNLVIVAVWEKGKGRVMSVASNSTWRWRFQARARGGTGSHYERFWHQAVHWLVKSPQLKLVHLSTDKENYTKGEKILLSATVFDRYYRPSEHARVYLQLVDPSGTRIDLGSAAPKERRGEYGTDYLSGKEGKYTFTATAREGSRVLGRDTVSCKVAIPSLEWENAQLNEPLLRELADLTGGKYFHIGSIKTEEISLPEAREAQPVVKRVVAVWNNPSIFIILCILLGIEWYVRRRSGMM
;
A
#
# COMPACT_ATOMS: atom_id res chain seq x y z
N PRO A 1 0.05 -15.32 -2.17
CA PRO A 1 0.86 -14.58 -1.16
C PRO A 1 1.31 -13.23 -1.74
N GLY A 2 0.88 -12.11 -1.14
CA GLY A 2 1.13 -10.75 -1.67
C GLY A 2 2.34 -10.01 -1.06
N ILE A 3 3.18 -10.71 -0.29
CA ILE A 3 4.37 -10.16 0.37
C ILE A 3 5.53 -11.13 0.12
N GLU A 4 6.64 -10.60 -0.38
CA GLU A 4 7.92 -11.30 -0.48
C GLU A 4 8.81 -10.83 0.67
N LEU A 5 9.34 -11.77 1.46
CA LEU A 5 10.17 -11.47 2.63
C LEU A 5 11.60 -11.97 2.40
N VAL A 6 12.54 -11.05 2.44
CA VAL A 6 13.98 -11.36 2.51
C VAL A 6 14.42 -11.18 3.96
N SER A 7 14.88 -12.25 4.60
CA SER A 7 15.29 -12.25 6.00
C SER A 7 16.76 -12.63 6.15
N PHE A 8 17.50 -11.85 6.94
CA PHE A 8 18.88 -12.12 7.31
C PHE A 8 18.96 -12.42 8.80
N ILE A 9 19.12 -13.70 9.15
CA ILE A 9 19.33 -14.12 10.54
C ILE A 9 20.82 -14.26 10.77
N ILE A 10 21.37 -13.37 11.60
CA ILE A 10 22.80 -13.38 11.91
C ILE A 10 23.06 -14.39 13.02
N LEU A 11 23.54 -15.58 12.65
CA LEU A 11 23.85 -16.67 13.58
C LEU A 11 25.19 -16.49 14.30
N ARG A 12 26.10 -15.69 13.73
CA ARG A 12 27.42 -15.40 14.31
C ARG A 12 27.75 -13.94 14.17
N ASN A 13 28.19 -13.34 15.28
CA ASN A 13 28.74 -11.99 15.28
C ASN A 13 30.20 -12.02 14.77
N PRO A 14 30.71 -10.93 14.18
CA PRO A 14 32.12 -10.81 13.77
C PRO A 14 33.12 -11.03 14.92
N GLU A 15 32.68 -10.83 16.16
CA GLU A 15 33.47 -11.04 17.38
C GLU A 15 33.61 -12.54 17.75
N ASN A 16 32.78 -13.43 17.18
CA ASN A 16 32.79 -14.87 17.46
C ASN A 16 33.89 -15.55 16.62
N ILE A 17 35.13 -15.53 17.09
CA ILE A 17 36.29 -16.14 16.42
C ILE A 17 36.04 -17.65 16.21
N SER A 18 36.16 -18.13 14.97
CA SER A 18 36.18 -19.55 14.62
C SER A 18 37.61 -19.96 14.31
N LEU A 19 38.06 -21.09 14.85
CA LEU A 19 39.30 -21.74 14.39
C LEU A 19 39.10 -22.54 13.09
N VAL A 20 37.88 -22.54 12.55
CA VAL A 20 37.49 -23.25 11.34
C VAL A 20 37.55 -22.28 10.15
N PRO A 21 38.23 -22.64 9.03
CA PRO A 21 38.29 -21.83 7.82
C PRO A 21 36.91 -21.43 7.28
N GLU A 22 36.78 -20.23 6.70
CA GLU A 22 35.51 -19.70 6.18
C GLU A 22 34.84 -20.60 5.14
N ASN A 23 35.62 -21.33 4.33
CA ASN A 23 35.09 -22.26 3.33
C ASN A 23 34.45 -23.53 3.92
N GLN A 24 34.65 -23.79 5.21
CA GLN A 24 34.00 -24.87 5.96
C GLN A 24 32.83 -24.36 6.81
N LEU A 25 32.63 -23.03 6.87
CA LEU A 25 31.45 -22.42 7.46
C LEU A 25 30.42 -22.24 6.33
N SER A 26 29.30 -22.96 6.39
CA SER A 26 28.16 -22.77 5.47
C SER A 26 27.41 -21.45 5.74
N LEU A 27 28.13 -20.35 5.95
CA LEU A 27 27.61 -19.03 6.25
C LEU A 27 27.97 -18.07 5.12
N ILE A 28 26.96 -17.41 4.57
CA ILE A 28 27.15 -16.35 3.57
C ILE A 28 27.38 -15.04 4.33
N PRO A 29 28.40 -14.24 3.96
CA PRO A 29 28.63 -12.95 4.60
C PRO A 29 27.41 -12.04 4.39
N PHE A 30 27.05 -11.28 5.42
CA PHE A 30 25.94 -10.33 5.33
C PHE A 30 26.26 -9.27 4.26
N PRO A 31 25.48 -9.16 3.16
CA PRO A 31 25.85 -8.34 2.01
C PRO A 31 25.49 -6.86 2.23
N THR A 32 26.17 -6.24 3.21
CA THR A 32 25.89 -4.89 3.71
C THR A 32 25.87 -3.84 2.59
N THR A 33 26.91 -3.78 1.76
CA THR A 33 27.00 -2.78 0.69
C THR A 33 25.86 -2.93 -0.32
N GLU A 34 25.59 -4.14 -0.80
CA GLU A 34 24.55 -4.35 -1.82
C GLU A 34 23.16 -3.97 -1.28
N ILE A 35 22.84 -4.39 -0.04
CA ILE A 35 21.56 -4.10 0.61
C ILE A 35 21.41 -2.59 0.83
N PHE A 36 22.34 -1.96 1.54
CA PHE A 36 22.17 -0.58 2.04
C PHE A 36 22.48 0.51 1.01
N THR A 37 22.93 0.16 -0.20
CA THR A 37 23.19 1.14 -1.27
C THR A 37 22.33 0.93 -2.50
N LYS A 38 22.18 -0.31 -2.98
CA LYS A 38 21.47 -0.60 -4.23
C LYS A 38 20.07 -1.12 -4.00
N GLN A 39 19.92 -2.14 -3.16
CA GLN A 39 18.66 -2.86 -3.05
C GLN A 39 17.64 -2.20 -2.11
N ILE A 40 18.07 -1.34 -1.19
CA ILE A 40 17.19 -0.72 -0.18
C ILE A 40 15.93 -0.08 -0.79
N PHE A 41 16.06 0.52 -1.99
CA PHE A 41 14.95 1.19 -2.67
C PHE A 41 13.97 0.26 -3.38
N ASN A 42 14.26 -1.05 -3.45
CA ASN A 42 13.38 -2.06 -4.03
C ASN A 42 12.43 -2.68 -2.99
N PHE A 43 12.64 -2.40 -1.71
CA PHE A 43 11.79 -2.92 -0.64
C PHE A 43 10.67 -1.94 -0.28
N ASP A 44 9.53 -2.43 0.18
CA ASP A 44 8.48 -1.58 0.74
C ASP A 44 8.68 -1.28 2.24
N LEU A 45 9.38 -2.16 2.95
CA LEU A 45 9.58 -2.10 4.40
C LEU A 45 10.95 -2.65 4.80
N LEU A 46 11.69 -1.89 5.61
CA LEU A 46 12.91 -2.31 6.28
C LEU A 46 12.67 -2.51 7.79
N ILE A 47 13.04 -3.69 8.31
CA ILE A 47 12.87 -4.05 9.72
C ILE A 47 14.24 -4.29 10.36
N PHE A 48 14.54 -3.53 11.42
CA PHE A 48 15.68 -3.77 12.29
C PHE A 48 15.20 -4.36 13.61
N GLU A 49 15.56 -5.62 13.87
CA GLU A 49 15.29 -6.28 15.14
C GLU A 49 16.61 -6.58 15.83
N ASN A 50 16.82 -5.95 17.01
CA ASN A 50 18.04 -6.12 17.79
C ASN A 50 19.34 -6.04 16.95
N PHE A 51 19.44 -5.03 16.08
CA PHE A 51 20.46 -4.92 15.04
C PHE A 51 21.24 -3.60 15.16
N THR A 52 22.58 -3.67 15.21
CA THR A 52 23.47 -2.50 15.23
C THR A 52 24.37 -2.44 14.00
N TYR A 53 24.41 -1.28 13.35
CA TYR A 53 25.23 -1.06 12.16
C TYR A 53 26.74 -1.10 12.45
N THR A 54 27.16 -0.73 13.67
CA THR A 54 28.58 -0.65 14.02
C THR A 54 29.25 -2.02 14.04
N ARG A 55 28.52 -3.06 14.46
CA ARG A 55 29.06 -4.43 14.52
C ARG A 55 29.39 -4.96 13.12
N PHE A 56 28.69 -4.52 12.09
CA PHE A 56 28.89 -4.98 10.71
C PHE A 56 29.73 -4.02 9.86
N GLY A 57 30.42 -3.07 10.48
CA GLY A 57 31.26 -2.10 9.78
C GLY A 57 30.49 -1.23 8.79
N ILE A 58 29.18 -1.08 8.96
CA ILE A 58 28.33 -0.31 8.05
C ILE A 58 28.66 1.18 8.23
N PRO A 59 29.08 1.90 7.18
CA PRO A 59 29.37 3.32 7.30
C PRO A 59 28.11 4.13 7.66
N LYS A 60 28.26 5.21 8.42
CA LYS A 60 27.14 6.12 8.72
C LYS A 60 26.49 6.70 7.46
N THR A 61 27.25 6.82 6.36
CA THR A 61 26.72 7.26 5.06
C THR A 61 25.65 6.32 4.50
N TYR A 62 25.68 5.03 4.84
CA TYR A 62 24.64 4.09 4.41
C TYR A 62 23.33 4.29 5.19
N LEU A 63 23.41 4.79 6.43
CA LEU A 63 22.22 5.16 7.20
C LEU A 63 21.46 6.33 6.56
N GLU A 64 22.15 7.19 5.79
CA GLU A 64 21.52 8.25 5.01
C GLU A 64 20.61 7.67 3.92
N ASN A 65 20.98 6.53 3.32
CA ASN A 65 20.11 5.87 2.35
C ASN A 65 18.82 5.35 3.00
N ILE A 66 18.88 4.89 4.26
CA ILE A 66 17.68 4.51 5.03
C ILE A 66 16.79 5.75 5.27
N ARG A 67 17.40 6.88 5.63
CA ARG A 67 16.68 8.14 5.77
C ARG A 67 16.00 8.56 4.47
N LYS A 68 16.70 8.52 3.33
CA LYS A 68 16.14 8.82 2.00
C LYS A 68 15.04 7.85 1.59
N PHE A 69 15.24 6.55 1.84
CA PHE A 69 14.23 5.51 1.62
C PHE A 69 12.90 5.85 2.33
N VAL A 70 12.97 6.24 3.60
CA VAL A 70 11.76 6.64 4.33
C VAL A 70 11.22 7.98 3.83
N MET A 71 12.07 9.01 3.75
CA MET A 71 11.61 10.38 3.55
C MET A 71 11.19 10.68 2.09
N GLU A 72 11.89 10.12 1.12
CA GLU A 72 11.78 10.51 -0.30
C GLU A 72 11.03 9.48 -1.15
N THR A 73 11.32 8.18 -0.98
CA THR A 73 10.64 7.10 -1.72
C THR A 73 9.36 6.66 -1.03
N GLY A 74 9.29 6.83 0.29
CA GLY A 74 8.10 6.54 1.08
C GLY A 74 8.05 5.13 1.66
N GLY A 75 9.22 4.48 1.74
CA GLY A 75 9.37 3.18 2.38
C GLY A 75 9.02 3.19 3.86
N GLY A 76 8.57 2.03 4.35
CA GLY A 76 8.31 1.79 5.76
C GLY A 76 9.61 1.48 6.52
N PHE A 77 9.71 1.92 7.77
CA PHE A 77 10.81 1.52 8.66
C PHE A 77 10.30 1.07 10.03
N LEU A 78 10.80 -0.06 10.52
CA LEU A 78 10.49 -0.60 11.84
C LEU A 78 11.78 -0.87 12.61
N MET A 79 11.89 -0.33 13.82
CA MET A 79 12.95 -0.70 14.76
C MET A 79 12.36 -1.38 15.99
N ILE A 80 12.78 -2.62 16.24
CA ILE A 80 12.47 -3.42 17.42
C ILE A 80 13.68 -3.41 18.36
N GLY A 81 13.39 -3.30 19.65
CA GLY A 81 14.37 -3.15 20.72
C GLY A 81 15.32 -4.33 20.93
N GLY A 82 16.10 -4.23 21.99
CA GLY A 82 17.16 -5.17 22.36
C GLY A 82 18.50 -4.47 22.62
N ASP A 83 19.52 -5.28 22.95
CA ASP A 83 20.87 -4.83 23.27
C ASP A 83 21.58 -4.07 22.14
N ASN A 84 21.24 -4.37 20.90
CA ASN A 84 21.87 -3.78 19.72
C ASN A 84 20.96 -2.75 19.03
N SER A 85 19.92 -2.26 19.70
CA SER A 85 18.97 -1.28 19.14
C SER A 85 19.04 0.08 19.83
N PHE A 86 18.46 1.10 19.20
CA PHE A 86 18.36 2.46 19.75
C PHE A 86 19.72 3.02 20.23
N ALA A 87 19.76 3.61 21.43
CA ALA A 87 20.97 4.22 21.99
C ALA A 87 22.11 3.19 22.19
N ARG A 88 21.78 1.96 22.64
CA ARG A 88 22.78 0.88 22.79
C ARG A 88 23.32 0.41 21.45
N GLY A 89 22.46 0.38 20.44
CA GLY A 89 22.80 0.12 19.04
C GLY A 89 23.55 1.25 18.34
N ARG A 90 23.92 2.33 19.05
CA ARG A 90 24.65 3.50 18.53
C ARG A 90 23.90 4.32 17.49
N TYR A 91 22.55 4.29 17.52
CA TYR A 91 21.72 5.07 16.59
C TYR A 91 21.51 6.53 17.01
N LYS A 92 21.84 6.92 18.25
CA LYS A 92 21.79 8.33 18.68
C LYS A 92 22.75 9.19 17.85
N GLY A 93 22.28 10.34 17.37
CA GLY A 93 23.00 11.25 16.48
C GLY A 93 23.20 10.71 15.07
N THR A 94 22.40 9.74 14.62
CA THR A 94 22.47 9.19 13.25
C THR A 94 21.24 9.59 12.42
N PRO A 95 21.32 9.51 11.07
CA PRO A 95 20.16 9.72 10.20
C PRO A 95 18.95 8.83 10.54
N VAL A 96 19.18 7.64 11.12
CA VAL A 96 18.11 6.75 11.59
C VAL A 96 17.39 7.34 12.80
N GLU A 97 18.07 8.02 13.72
CA GLU A 97 17.39 8.71 14.82
C GLU A 97 16.43 9.77 14.30
N GLU A 98 16.79 10.52 13.26
CA GLU A 98 15.95 11.59 12.70
C GLU A 98 14.57 11.08 12.26
N ILE A 99 14.53 9.88 11.66
CA ILE A 99 13.31 9.25 11.17
C ILE A 99 12.53 8.48 12.24
N LEU A 100 13.14 8.10 13.37
CA LEU A 100 12.43 7.40 14.44
C LEU A 100 11.43 8.33 15.17
N PRO A 101 10.27 7.82 15.61
CA PRO A 101 9.24 8.61 16.32
C PRO A 101 9.60 8.98 17.76
N VAL A 102 10.79 8.59 18.22
CA VAL A 102 11.24 8.70 19.61
C VAL A 102 12.63 9.33 19.67
N GLU A 103 12.90 10.05 20.76
CA GLU A 103 14.23 10.53 21.10
C GLU A 103 14.90 9.55 22.05
N MET A 104 16.22 9.39 21.90
CA MET A 104 17.01 8.44 22.69
C MET A 104 17.78 9.15 23.82
N GLU A 105 17.92 8.46 24.96
CA GLU A 105 18.81 8.90 26.04
C GLU A 105 20.29 8.55 25.70
N ASP A 106 21.25 9.06 26.48
CA ASP A 106 22.66 8.66 26.37
C ASP A 106 22.89 7.18 26.69
N VAL A 107 24.01 6.62 26.21
CA VAL A 107 24.25 5.17 26.09
C VAL A 107 24.16 4.38 27.42
N SER A 108 24.37 5.02 28.57
CA SER A 108 24.39 4.37 29.90
C SER A 108 22.99 4.01 30.42
N GLY A 109 22.78 2.77 30.88
CA GLY A 109 21.56 2.38 31.63
C GLY A 109 20.28 2.19 30.80
N ASN A 110 20.43 1.87 29.51
CA ASN A 110 19.37 1.95 28.49
C ASN A 110 18.46 0.73 28.32
N ILE A 111 18.59 -0.31 29.15
CA ILE A 111 17.59 -1.39 29.19
C ILE A 111 16.98 -1.40 30.58
N ILE A 112 15.66 -1.42 30.60
CA ILE A 112 14.87 -1.68 31.79
C ILE A 112 14.55 -3.16 31.75
N GLU A 113 14.98 -3.87 32.78
CA GLU A 113 14.67 -5.28 32.96
C GLU A 113 13.35 -5.45 33.71
N GLY A 114 12.76 -6.64 33.60
CA GLY A 114 11.57 -7.02 34.33
C GLY A 114 10.29 -7.06 33.49
N GLU A 115 9.30 -7.74 34.05
CA GLU A 115 8.05 -8.04 33.37
C GLU A 115 7.03 -6.90 33.50
N PHE A 116 6.34 -6.60 32.40
CA PHE A 116 5.28 -5.60 32.43
C PHE A 116 4.22 -5.84 31.35
N LYS A 117 2.96 -5.48 31.66
CA LYS A 117 1.89 -5.40 30.66
C LYS A 117 1.88 -4.02 30.05
N MET A 118 2.11 -3.95 28.74
CA MET A 118 2.04 -2.68 28.02
C MET A 118 0.65 -2.05 28.15
N LEU A 119 0.59 -0.77 28.52
CA LEU A 119 -0.67 -0.02 28.55
C LEU A 119 -0.94 0.56 27.17
N ALA A 120 -1.95 0.04 26.46
CA ALA A 120 -2.43 0.58 25.19
C ALA A 120 -3.07 1.97 25.38
N ARG A 121 -2.75 2.92 24.50
CA ARG A 121 -3.24 4.31 24.56
C ARG A 121 -4.21 4.60 23.42
N GLU A 122 -3.80 4.36 22.18
CA GLU A 122 -4.55 4.71 20.97
C GLU A 122 -5.21 3.48 20.35
N THR A 123 -6.20 2.91 21.03
CA THR A 123 -6.84 1.63 20.65
C THR A 123 -7.66 1.72 19.35
N THR A 124 -7.94 2.92 18.85
CA THR A 124 -8.54 3.15 17.52
C THR A 124 -7.53 2.99 16.38
N HIS A 125 -6.23 3.09 16.68
CA HIS A 125 -5.19 2.91 15.67
C HIS A 125 -5.21 1.46 15.13
N PRO A 126 -5.08 1.23 13.80
CA PRO A 126 -5.22 -0.10 13.20
C PRO A 126 -4.31 -1.16 13.80
N ILE A 127 -3.10 -0.78 14.20
CA ILE A 127 -2.11 -1.65 14.85
C ILE A 127 -2.64 -2.20 16.19
N LEU A 128 -3.42 -1.40 16.93
CA LEU A 128 -4.00 -1.82 18.22
C LEU A 128 -5.41 -2.39 18.10
N LYS A 129 -5.97 -2.50 16.88
CA LYS A 129 -7.30 -3.03 16.63
C LYS A 129 -7.25 -4.57 16.47
N LEU A 130 -7.26 -5.26 17.61
CA LEU A 130 -7.20 -6.73 17.71
C LEU A 130 -8.59 -7.39 17.65
N SER A 131 -9.66 -6.62 17.89
CA SER A 131 -11.06 -6.99 17.61
C SER A 131 -11.79 -5.78 17.00
N ASP A 132 -12.85 -6.05 16.24
CA ASP A 132 -13.75 -5.04 15.70
C ASP A 132 -14.70 -4.46 16.75
N ASN A 133 -14.89 -5.18 17.86
CA ASN A 133 -15.61 -4.68 19.03
C ASN A 133 -14.66 -3.92 19.98
N PRO A 134 -14.87 -2.61 20.25
CA PRO A 134 -13.98 -1.83 21.13
C PRO A 134 -13.89 -2.34 22.58
N GLY A 135 -15.00 -2.87 23.11
CA GLY A 135 -15.06 -3.41 24.47
C GLY A 135 -14.28 -4.72 24.58
N GLU A 136 -14.40 -5.59 23.57
CA GLU A 136 -13.58 -6.81 23.48
C GLU A 136 -12.10 -6.48 23.27
N ASN A 137 -11.79 -5.53 22.39
CA ASN A 137 -10.41 -5.09 22.13
C ASN A 137 -9.71 -4.62 23.42
N SER A 138 -10.43 -3.87 24.26
CA SER A 138 -9.90 -3.39 25.54
C SER A 138 -9.65 -4.55 26.52
N LYS A 139 -10.54 -5.55 26.57
CA LYS A 139 -10.35 -6.77 27.37
C LYS A 139 -9.15 -7.59 26.89
N ILE A 140 -8.98 -7.73 25.57
CA ILE A 140 -7.83 -8.41 24.96
C ILE A 140 -6.53 -7.74 25.42
N TRP A 141 -6.42 -6.42 25.28
CA TRP A 141 -5.24 -5.67 25.72
C TRP A 141 -4.97 -5.80 27.22
N ALA A 142 -5.99 -5.78 28.07
CA ALA A 142 -5.83 -5.99 29.51
C ALA A 142 -5.37 -7.41 29.87
N ALA A 143 -5.79 -8.40 29.09
CA ALA A 143 -5.42 -9.81 29.25
C ALA A 143 -4.10 -10.19 28.56
N MET A 144 -3.48 -9.28 27.79
CA MET A 144 -2.25 -9.59 27.06
C MET A 144 -1.13 -10.06 27.99
N PRO A 145 -0.35 -11.07 27.58
CA PRO A 145 0.83 -11.49 28.33
C PRO A 145 1.84 -10.37 28.54
N GLU A 146 2.65 -10.53 29.57
CA GLU A 146 3.70 -9.57 29.93
C GLU A 146 4.85 -9.60 28.92
N LEU A 147 5.36 -8.41 28.62
CA LEU A 147 6.65 -8.23 27.98
C LEU A 147 7.76 -8.38 29.02
N ASP A 148 8.97 -8.63 28.57
CA ASP A 148 10.18 -8.76 29.37
C ASP A 148 11.19 -7.74 28.87
N GLY A 149 11.39 -6.71 29.69
CA GLY A 149 12.29 -5.62 29.44
C GLY A 149 11.98 -4.73 28.21
N CYS A 150 12.61 -3.57 28.20
CA CYS A 150 12.53 -2.62 27.08
C CYS A 150 13.73 -1.67 27.07
N ASN A 151 14.04 -1.13 25.90
CA ASN A 151 14.95 0.00 25.80
C ASN A 151 14.35 1.24 26.46
N ARG A 152 15.14 1.93 27.27
CA ARG A 152 14.78 3.22 27.85
C ARG A 152 14.85 4.30 26.77
N LEU A 153 13.69 4.81 26.37
CA LEU A 153 13.54 5.92 25.42
C LEU A 153 13.26 7.22 26.19
N LEU A 154 13.76 8.36 25.69
CA LEU A 154 13.65 9.63 26.39
C LEU A 154 12.23 10.19 26.31
N ARG A 155 11.68 10.35 25.11
CA ARG A 155 10.32 10.85 24.90
C ARG A 155 9.86 10.58 23.46
N PRO A 156 8.55 10.57 23.20
CA PRO A 156 8.07 10.67 21.82
C PRO A 156 8.43 12.04 21.24
N LYS A 157 8.68 12.10 19.93
CA LYS A 157 8.80 13.38 19.23
C LYS A 157 7.43 14.05 19.09
N PRO A 158 7.34 15.38 18.90
CA PRO A 158 6.07 16.12 18.98
C PRO A 158 4.94 15.63 18.07
N GLU A 159 5.26 15.08 16.90
CA GLU A 159 4.28 14.54 15.96
C GLU A 159 4.12 13.02 16.04
N ALA A 160 4.72 12.36 17.02
CA ALA A 160 4.59 10.92 17.17
C ALA A 160 3.27 10.53 17.85
N ILE A 161 2.68 9.45 17.38
CA ILE A 161 1.51 8.81 18.00
C ILE A 161 2.04 7.69 18.89
N VAL A 162 1.82 7.82 20.20
CA VAL A 162 2.20 6.79 21.17
C VAL A 162 1.08 5.78 21.28
N LEU A 163 1.34 4.56 20.80
CA LEU A 163 0.37 3.46 20.82
C LEU A 163 0.37 2.74 22.16
N GLY A 164 1.53 2.59 22.78
CA GLY A 164 1.66 1.86 24.04
C GLY A 164 2.79 2.39 24.92
N VAL A 165 2.58 2.34 26.23
CA VAL A 165 3.53 2.83 27.24
C VAL A 165 3.77 1.81 28.35
N HIS A 166 4.88 1.96 29.06
CA HIS A 166 5.19 1.21 30.26
C HIS A 166 4.27 1.70 31.40
N PRO A 167 3.56 0.81 32.13
CA PRO A 167 2.59 1.24 33.14
C PRO A 167 3.24 1.90 34.38
N LEU A 168 4.36 1.33 34.85
CA LEU A 168 4.99 1.69 36.13
C LEU A 168 6.17 2.67 36.00
N VAL A 169 7.06 2.48 35.01
CA VAL A 169 8.25 3.31 34.86
C VAL A 169 7.91 4.61 34.11
N LYS A 170 8.29 5.73 34.73
CA LYS A 170 8.10 7.09 34.22
C LYS A 170 9.42 7.86 34.22
N ASN A 171 9.50 8.87 33.37
CA ASN A 171 10.53 9.90 33.41
C ASN A 171 9.86 11.29 33.48
N LYS A 172 10.64 12.37 33.35
CA LYS A 172 10.13 13.75 33.40
C LYS A 172 9.09 14.08 32.31
N TYR A 173 8.97 13.27 31.27
CA TYR A 173 8.02 13.43 30.17
C TYR A 173 6.81 12.47 30.27
N GLY A 174 6.71 11.68 31.34
CA GLY A 174 5.60 10.75 31.57
C GLY A 174 6.03 9.28 31.52
N ASN A 175 5.07 8.39 31.23
CA ASN A 175 5.34 6.97 31.07
C ASN A 175 6.28 6.70 29.90
N LEU A 176 7.18 5.73 30.06
CA LEU A 176 8.10 5.37 28.98
C LEU A 176 7.35 4.81 27.77
N VAL A 177 7.78 5.22 26.58
CA VAL A 177 7.20 4.77 25.32
C VAL A 177 7.62 3.33 25.04
N ILE A 178 6.66 2.46 24.74
CA ILE A 178 6.93 1.08 24.31
C ILE A 178 6.66 0.94 22.81
N VAL A 179 5.56 1.50 22.32
CA VAL A 179 5.25 1.52 20.89
C VAL A 179 4.88 2.94 20.49
N ALA A 180 5.56 3.45 19.47
CA ALA A 180 5.22 4.71 18.83
C ALA A 180 5.33 4.61 17.32
N VAL A 181 4.51 5.40 16.65
CA VAL A 181 4.45 5.47 15.19
C VAL A 181 4.33 6.90 14.72
N TRP A 182 4.81 7.20 13.52
CA TRP A 182 4.50 8.46 12.84
C TRP A 182 4.72 8.36 11.33
N GLU A 183 4.26 9.39 10.63
CA GLU A 183 4.57 9.59 9.21
C GLU A 183 5.70 10.61 9.11
N LYS A 184 6.79 10.24 8.42
CA LYS A 184 7.96 11.12 8.25
C LYS A 184 8.35 11.18 6.78
N GLY A 185 8.33 12.40 6.23
CA GLY A 185 8.44 12.59 4.79
C GLY A 185 7.29 11.86 4.08
N LYS A 186 7.62 11.00 3.11
CA LYS A 186 6.65 10.14 2.46
C LYS A 186 6.48 8.77 3.12
N GLY A 187 7.25 8.41 4.14
CA GLY A 187 7.27 7.07 4.73
C GLY A 187 6.51 6.96 6.05
N ARG A 188 6.36 5.74 6.53
CA ARG A 188 5.79 5.41 7.85
C ARG A 188 6.84 4.72 8.70
N VAL A 189 6.97 5.16 9.96
CA VAL A 189 7.98 4.62 10.86
C VAL A 189 7.34 4.17 12.16
N MET A 190 7.77 2.99 12.63
CA MET A 190 7.36 2.41 13.90
C MET A 190 8.58 2.08 14.75
N SER A 191 8.49 2.35 16.05
CA SER A 191 9.45 1.87 17.05
C SER A 191 8.75 0.99 18.07
N VAL A 192 9.32 -0.18 18.35
CA VAL A 192 8.92 -1.06 19.44
C VAL A 192 10.11 -1.20 20.39
N ALA A 193 10.02 -0.66 21.60
CA ALA A 193 11.13 -0.63 22.54
C ALA A 193 11.48 -2.00 23.16
N SER A 194 10.62 -3.01 22.98
CA SER A 194 10.82 -4.36 23.50
C SER A 194 10.91 -5.38 22.38
N ASN A 195 11.82 -6.36 22.51
CA ASN A 195 11.93 -7.52 21.61
C ASN A 195 11.19 -8.75 22.13
N SER A 196 10.44 -8.64 23.22
CA SER A 196 9.78 -9.78 23.85
C SER A 196 8.32 -9.97 23.42
N THR A 197 7.87 -9.32 22.35
CA THR A 197 6.47 -9.43 21.90
C THR A 197 6.11 -10.85 21.49
N TRP A 198 7.08 -11.70 21.13
CA TRP A 198 6.86 -13.14 20.88
C TRP A 198 6.19 -13.85 22.08
N ARG A 199 6.41 -13.38 23.32
CA ARG A 199 5.76 -13.92 24.53
C ARG A 199 4.24 -13.88 24.43
N TRP A 200 3.69 -12.90 23.72
CA TRP A 200 2.26 -12.79 23.43
C TRP A 200 1.68 -14.01 22.73
N ARG A 201 2.45 -14.65 21.84
CA ARG A 201 2.04 -15.88 21.17
C ARG A 201 2.24 -17.10 22.06
N PHE A 202 3.45 -17.25 22.62
CA PHE A 202 3.84 -18.45 23.36
C PHE A 202 3.08 -18.61 24.68
N GLN A 203 2.95 -17.53 25.47
CA GLN A 203 2.20 -17.59 26.72
C GLN A 203 0.70 -17.71 26.49
N ALA A 204 0.16 -17.11 25.42
CA ALA A 204 -1.26 -17.31 25.07
C ALA A 204 -1.54 -18.78 24.77
N ARG A 205 -0.65 -19.46 24.03
CA ARG A 205 -0.76 -20.91 23.77
C ARG A 205 -0.61 -21.76 25.03
N ALA A 206 0.32 -21.41 25.92
CA ALA A 206 0.44 -22.09 27.21
C ALA A 206 -0.83 -22.01 28.07
N ARG A 207 -1.67 -20.98 27.87
CA ARG A 207 -2.96 -20.79 28.53
C ARG A 207 -4.15 -21.35 27.73
N GLY A 208 -3.92 -22.16 26.70
CA GLY A 208 -4.97 -22.76 25.86
C GLY A 208 -5.53 -21.86 24.75
N GLY A 209 -4.93 -20.69 24.49
CA GLY A 209 -5.30 -19.79 23.39
C GLY A 209 -4.56 -20.07 22.08
N THR A 210 -4.92 -19.36 21.00
CA THR A 210 -4.40 -19.61 19.64
C THR A 210 -3.15 -18.79 19.28
N GLY A 211 -2.91 -17.68 19.99
CA GLY A 211 -1.84 -16.71 19.66
C GLY A 211 -2.19 -15.72 18.54
N SER A 212 -3.46 -15.69 18.11
CA SER A 212 -3.95 -14.86 16.99
C SER A 212 -3.77 -13.36 17.20
N HIS A 213 -3.78 -12.87 18.44
CA HIS A 213 -3.59 -11.46 18.76
C HIS A 213 -2.18 -10.97 18.42
N TYR A 214 -1.16 -11.80 18.62
CA TYR A 214 0.22 -11.49 18.20
C TYR A 214 0.31 -11.37 16.68
N GLU A 215 -0.30 -12.32 15.96
CA GLU A 215 -0.29 -12.35 14.51
C GLU A 215 -1.06 -11.13 13.95
N ARG A 216 -2.23 -10.82 14.50
CA ARG A 216 -3.02 -9.64 14.11
C ARG A 216 -2.27 -8.33 14.38
N PHE A 217 -1.60 -8.18 15.53
CA PHE A 217 -0.79 -6.99 15.82
C PHE A 217 0.29 -6.76 14.77
N TRP A 218 1.11 -7.78 14.48
CA TRP A 218 2.21 -7.64 13.52
C TRP A 218 1.72 -7.52 12.08
N HIS A 219 0.64 -8.22 11.72
CA HIS A 219 0.00 -8.07 10.42
C HIS A 219 -0.48 -6.63 10.21
N GLN A 220 -1.19 -6.05 11.18
CA GLN A 220 -1.66 -4.67 11.12
C GLN A 220 -0.49 -3.66 11.11
N ALA A 221 0.60 -3.93 11.84
CA ALA A 221 1.81 -3.12 11.80
C ALA A 221 2.46 -3.09 10.41
N VAL A 222 2.65 -4.26 9.78
CA VAL A 222 3.21 -4.36 8.42
C VAL A 222 2.30 -3.65 7.42
N HIS A 223 0.99 -3.94 7.42
CA HIS A 223 0.02 -3.29 6.54
C HIS A 223 -0.01 -1.77 6.71
N TRP A 224 0.12 -1.29 7.95
CA TRP A 224 0.20 0.15 8.22
C TRP A 224 1.49 0.74 7.66
N LEU A 225 2.65 0.11 7.91
CA LEU A 225 3.96 0.57 7.45
C LEU A 225 4.08 0.64 5.93
N VAL A 226 3.50 -0.32 5.20
CA VAL A 226 3.49 -0.35 3.72
C VAL A 226 2.33 0.42 3.10
N LYS A 227 1.55 1.16 3.90
CA LYS A 227 0.40 1.97 3.45
C LYS A 227 -0.64 1.20 2.64
N SER A 228 -1.02 0.01 3.12
CA SER A 228 -2.04 -0.79 2.44
C SER A 228 -3.32 0.01 2.18
N PRO A 229 -3.97 -0.13 1.01
CA PRO A 229 -5.12 0.70 0.61
C PRO A 229 -6.27 0.71 1.63
N GLN A 230 -6.47 -0.38 2.35
CA GLN A 230 -7.52 -0.52 3.36
C GLN A 230 -7.29 0.41 4.56
N LEU A 231 -6.05 0.85 4.80
CA LEU A 231 -5.65 1.70 5.93
C LEU A 231 -5.42 3.16 5.52
N LYS A 232 -5.95 3.58 4.36
CA LYS A 232 -6.06 5.00 4.01
C LYS A 232 -6.94 5.72 5.03
N LEU A 233 -6.71 7.03 5.21
CA LEU A 233 -7.56 7.86 6.08
C LEU A 233 -8.80 8.39 5.35
N VAL A 234 -8.82 8.28 4.03
CA VAL A 234 -9.92 8.71 3.18
C VAL A 234 -10.30 7.53 2.31
N HIS A 235 -11.56 7.14 2.36
CA HIS A 235 -12.13 6.11 1.51
C HIS A 235 -13.28 6.72 0.73
N LEU A 236 -13.20 6.71 -0.59
CA LEU A 236 -14.26 7.18 -1.46
C LEU A 236 -14.94 5.98 -2.12
N SER A 237 -16.26 5.94 -2.06
CA SER A 237 -17.07 4.93 -2.72
C SER A 237 -18.27 5.53 -3.44
N THR A 238 -18.79 4.75 -4.38
CA THR A 238 -20.08 4.97 -5.03
C THR A 238 -21.06 3.90 -4.56
N ASP A 239 -22.37 4.16 -4.61
CA ASP A 239 -23.39 3.17 -4.22
C ASP A 239 -23.47 1.98 -5.20
N LYS A 240 -23.14 2.23 -6.47
CA LYS A 240 -23.05 1.21 -7.54
C LYS A 240 -21.77 1.37 -8.35
N GLU A 241 -21.38 0.31 -9.06
CA GLU A 241 -20.31 0.34 -10.06
C GLU A 241 -20.81 0.72 -11.46
N ASN A 242 -22.06 0.37 -11.77
CA ASN A 242 -22.72 0.62 -13.05
C ASN A 242 -24.01 1.43 -12.84
N TYR A 243 -24.22 2.42 -13.71
CA TYR A 243 -25.37 3.33 -13.70
C TYR A 243 -25.99 3.43 -15.08
N THR A 244 -27.25 3.82 -15.10
CA THR A 244 -27.97 4.20 -16.31
C THR A 244 -27.83 5.70 -16.61
N LYS A 245 -27.92 6.08 -17.89
CA LYS A 245 -27.85 7.49 -18.28
C LYS A 245 -28.99 8.29 -17.62
N GLY A 246 -28.65 9.41 -16.97
CA GLY A 246 -29.61 10.23 -16.24
C GLY A 246 -29.84 9.78 -14.80
N GLU A 247 -29.20 8.68 -14.37
CA GLU A 247 -29.19 8.27 -12.98
C GLU A 247 -28.24 9.14 -12.15
N LYS A 248 -28.61 9.35 -10.88
CA LYS A 248 -27.77 10.03 -9.90
C LYS A 248 -26.74 9.06 -9.34
N ILE A 249 -25.47 9.43 -9.41
CA ILE A 249 -24.36 8.72 -8.77
C ILE A 249 -24.25 9.24 -7.34
N LEU A 250 -24.42 8.37 -6.34
CA LEU A 250 -24.28 8.77 -4.94
C LEU A 250 -22.84 8.51 -4.50
N LEU A 251 -22.15 9.59 -4.11
CA LEU A 251 -20.79 9.52 -3.60
C LEU A 251 -20.82 9.53 -2.07
N SER A 252 -20.05 8.62 -1.47
CA SER A 252 -19.83 8.57 -0.03
C SER A 252 -18.34 8.55 0.25
N ALA A 253 -17.88 9.50 1.07
CA ALA A 253 -16.50 9.55 1.54
C ALA A 253 -16.48 9.33 3.05
N THR A 254 -15.71 8.34 3.50
CA THR A 254 -15.42 8.13 4.93
C THR A 254 -14.03 8.69 5.22
N VAL A 255 -13.95 9.57 6.22
CA VAL A 255 -12.72 10.29 6.58
C VAL A 255 -12.38 10.05 8.04
N PHE A 256 -11.12 9.67 8.26
CA PHE A 256 -10.51 9.46 9.56
C PHE A 256 -9.44 10.52 9.83
N ASP A 257 -9.28 10.88 11.09
CA ASP A 257 -8.15 11.67 11.56
C ASP A 257 -6.86 10.82 11.62
N ARG A 258 -5.76 11.46 12.00
CA ARG A 258 -4.46 10.78 12.17
C ARG A 258 -4.46 9.67 13.24
N TYR A 259 -5.44 9.64 14.14
CA TYR A 259 -5.62 8.63 15.19
C TYR A 259 -6.63 7.54 14.76
N TYR A 260 -7.04 7.55 13.50
CA TYR A 260 -8.05 6.64 12.92
C TYR A 260 -9.43 6.75 13.57
N ARG A 261 -9.76 7.94 14.09
CA ARG A 261 -11.10 8.27 14.59
C ARG A 261 -11.89 8.97 13.48
N PRO A 262 -13.19 8.75 13.33
CA PRO A 262 -13.98 9.46 12.32
C PRO A 262 -13.86 10.99 12.52
N SER A 263 -13.44 11.72 11.49
CA SER A 263 -13.23 13.17 11.58
C SER A 263 -14.52 13.93 11.32
N GLU A 264 -14.91 14.81 12.23
CA GLU A 264 -16.08 15.70 12.06
C GLU A 264 -15.69 17.08 11.49
N HIS A 265 -14.40 17.39 11.46
CA HIS A 265 -13.87 18.71 11.09
C HIS A 265 -13.17 18.71 9.74
N ALA A 266 -13.12 17.57 9.06
CA ALA A 266 -12.56 17.48 7.72
C ALA A 266 -13.44 18.23 6.71
N ARG A 267 -12.78 18.88 5.75
CA ARG A 267 -13.39 19.38 4.51
C ARG A 267 -13.00 18.46 3.38
N VAL A 268 -14.00 17.89 2.72
CA VAL A 268 -13.81 16.94 1.62
C VAL A 268 -14.11 17.63 0.29
N TYR A 269 -13.08 17.83 -0.52
CA TYR A 269 -13.21 18.41 -1.87
C TYR A 269 -13.29 17.30 -2.91
N LEU A 270 -14.26 17.38 -3.82
CA LEU A 270 -14.50 16.37 -4.84
C LEU A 270 -14.23 16.92 -6.24
N GLN A 271 -13.48 16.15 -7.02
CA GLN A 271 -13.20 16.42 -8.42
C GLN A 271 -13.69 15.25 -9.27
N LEU A 272 -14.28 15.56 -10.42
CA LEU A 272 -14.75 14.59 -11.40
C LEU A 272 -13.94 14.73 -12.69
N VAL A 273 -13.62 13.59 -13.31
CA VAL A 273 -13.23 13.49 -14.72
C VAL A 273 -14.34 12.76 -15.46
N ASP A 274 -15.00 13.46 -16.38
CA ASP A 274 -16.09 12.91 -17.19
C ASP A 274 -15.56 12.00 -18.33
N PRO A 275 -16.44 11.27 -19.04
CA PRO A 275 -16.03 10.40 -20.14
C PRO A 275 -15.31 11.11 -21.31
N SER A 276 -15.47 12.43 -21.44
CA SER A 276 -14.76 13.23 -22.46
C SER A 276 -13.38 13.71 -21.99
N GLY A 277 -12.99 13.36 -20.76
CA GLY A 277 -11.74 13.81 -20.14
C GLY A 277 -11.83 15.21 -19.51
N THR A 278 -13.02 15.81 -19.48
CA THR A 278 -13.24 17.13 -18.89
C THR A 278 -13.18 17.03 -17.36
N ARG A 279 -12.40 17.90 -16.73
CA ARG A 279 -12.30 18.00 -15.27
C ARG A 279 -13.35 18.98 -14.74
N ILE A 280 -14.14 18.54 -13.77
CA ILE A 280 -15.22 19.32 -13.16
C ILE A 280 -14.97 19.34 -11.65
N ASP A 281 -15.02 20.53 -11.05
CA ASP A 281 -14.98 20.70 -9.59
C ASP A 281 -16.40 20.58 -9.04
N LEU A 282 -16.63 19.59 -8.17
CA LEU A 282 -17.93 19.35 -7.53
C LEU A 282 -18.05 20.12 -6.20
N GLY A 283 -16.99 20.82 -5.78
CA GLY A 283 -16.96 21.54 -4.52
C GLY A 283 -16.79 20.62 -3.31
N SER A 284 -17.34 21.07 -2.18
CA SER A 284 -17.23 20.35 -0.89
C SER A 284 -18.40 19.41 -0.65
N ALA A 285 -18.10 18.16 -0.30
CA ALA A 285 -19.12 17.21 0.14
C ALA A 285 -19.70 17.61 1.51
N ALA A 286 -21.00 17.39 1.69
CA ALA A 286 -21.69 17.70 2.94
C ALA A 286 -21.53 16.57 3.97
N PRO A 287 -21.39 16.87 5.27
CA PRO A 287 -21.43 15.84 6.32
C PRO A 287 -22.76 15.06 6.33
N LYS A 288 -22.70 13.76 6.64
CA LYS A 288 -23.85 12.88 6.84
C LYS A 288 -24.15 12.67 8.33
N GLU A 289 -25.21 11.90 8.62
CA GLU A 289 -25.63 11.56 10.00
C GLU A 289 -24.54 10.81 10.77
N ARG A 290 -23.82 9.90 10.11
CA ARG A 290 -22.73 9.15 10.74
C ARG A 290 -21.45 9.99 10.74
N ARG A 291 -20.82 10.07 11.91
CA ARG A 291 -19.56 10.79 12.11
C ARG A 291 -18.49 10.32 11.12
N GLY A 292 -17.77 11.28 10.52
CA GLY A 292 -16.74 11.01 9.53
C GLY A 292 -17.24 10.62 8.14
N GLU A 293 -18.55 10.57 7.91
CA GLU A 293 -19.11 10.34 6.58
C GLU A 293 -19.54 11.65 5.93
N TYR A 294 -19.21 11.79 4.65
CA TYR A 294 -19.54 12.91 3.80
C TYR A 294 -20.16 12.40 2.51
N GLY A 295 -21.05 13.17 1.90
CA GLY A 295 -21.62 12.79 0.60
C GLY A 295 -22.02 13.95 -0.28
N THR A 296 -22.21 13.59 -1.54
CA THR A 296 -22.82 14.42 -2.58
C THR A 296 -23.43 13.48 -3.61
N ASP A 297 -24.31 14.01 -4.45
CA ASP A 297 -24.75 13.32 -5.65
C ASP A 297 -24.22 14.03 -6.90
N TYR A 298 -24.21 13.30 -8.02
CA TYR A 298 -23.91 13.85 -9.34
C TYR A 298 -24.81 13.23 -10.40
N LEU A 299 -25.43 14.06 -11.24
CA LEU A 299 -26.32 13.59 -12.31
C LEU A 299 -25.51 13.22 -13.56
N SER A 300 -25.57 11.96 -13.98
CA SER A 300 -24.82 11.47 -15.14
C SER A 300 -25.45 11.92 -16.47
N GLY A 301 -24.76 12.81 -17.20
CA GLY A 301 -25.26 13.34 -18.49
C GLY A 301 -24.78 12.58 -19.74
N LYS A 302 -23.60 11.96 -19.66
CA LYS A 302 -22.95 11.25 -20.78
C LYS A 302 -22.72 9.77 -20.43
N GLU A 303 -22.65 8.94 -21.44
CA GLU A 303 -22.22 7.54 -21.28
C GLU A 303 -20.70 7.45 -21.18
N GLY A 304 -20.22 6.43 -20.46
CA GLY A 304 -18.81 6.11 -20.33
C GLY A 304 -18.33 6.06 -18.88
N LYS A 305 -17.00 6.10 -18.71
CA LYS A 305 -16.35 5.99 -17.40
C LYS A 305 -16.26 7.37 -16.74
N TYR A 306 -16.73 7.45 -15.50
CA TYR A 306 -16.56 8.61 -14.63
C TYR A 306 -15.51 8.26 -13.57
N THR A 307 -14.60 9.19 -13.29
CA THR A 307 -13.60 9.03 -12.23
C THR A 307 -13.71 10.18 -11.24
N PHE A 308 -14.00 9.85 -9.99
CA PHE A 308 -14.14 10.79 -8.90
C PHE A 308 -12.93 10.72 -7.98
N THR A 309 -12.44 11.88 -7.54
CA THR A 309 -11.33 12.00 -6.61
C THR A 309 -11.73 12.86 -5.43
N ALA A 310 -11.64 12.31 -4.22
CA ALA A 310 -11.84 13.02 -2.97
C ALA A 310 -10.50 13.41 -2.37
N THR A 311 -10.35 14.67 -1.96
CA THR A 311 -9.23 15.14 -1.15
C THR A 311 -9.76 15.70 0.16
N ALA A 312 -9.38 15.08 1.28
CA ALA A 312 -9.80 15.54 2.61
C ALA A 312 -8.70 16.36 3.29
N ARG A 313 -9.09 17.48 3.90
CA ARG A 313 -8.20 18.36 4.66
C ARG A 313 -8.81 18.69 6.01
N GLU A 314 -7.97 18.77 7.03
CA GLU A 314 -8.34 19.23 8.37
C GLU A 314 -7.41 20.38 8.77
N GLY A 315 -7.96 21.59 8.84
CA GLY A 315 -7.16 22.81 8.93
C GLY A 315 -6.22 22.96 7.72
N SER A 316 -4.92 23.13 7.99
CA SER A 316 -3.87 23.21 6.95
C SER A 316 -3.42 21.83 6.44
N ARG A 317 -3.66 20.76 7.21
CA ARG A 317 -3.15 19.40 6.93
C ARG A 317 -4.02 18.68 5.91
N VAL A 318 -3.37 18.00 4.97
CA VAL A 318 -4.03 17.05 4.06
C VAL A 318 -4.08 15.69 4.76
N LEU A 319 -5.27 15.14 4.94
CA LEU A 319 -5.47 13.82 5.55
C LEU A 319 -5.23 12.70 4.53
N GLY A 320 -5.65 12.92 3.29
CA GLY A 320 -5.46 11.96 2.21
C GLY A 320 -6.25 12.29 0.96
N ARG A 321 -6.05 11.45 -0.04
CA ARG A 321 -6.79 11.45 -1.29
C ARG A 321 -7.19 10.03 -1.65
N ASP A 322 -8.39 9.87 -2.17
CA ASP A 322 -8.84 8.60 -2.73
C ASP A 322 -9.62 8.79 -4.02
N THR A 323 -9.62 7.77 -4.87
CA THR A 323 -10.20 7.83 -6.22
C THR A 323 -11.04 6.59 -6.47
N VAL A 324 -12.26 6.81 -6.97
CA VAL A 324 -13.19 5.75 -7.39
C VAL A 324 -13.62 5.99 -8.84
N SER A 325 -13.98 4.93 -9.54
CA SER A 325 -14.56 5.05 -10.89
C SER A 325 -15.82 4.22 -11.00
N CYS A 326 -16.78 4.72 -11.76
CA CYS A 326 -17.98 3.99 -12.15
C CYS A 326 -18.24 4.12 -13.65
N LYS A 327 -19.12 3.28 -14.18
CA LYS A 327 -19.51 3.27 -15.59
C LYS A 327 -20.97 3.65 -15.73
N VAL A 328 -21.26 4.55 -16.67
CA VAL A 328 -22.62 4.90 -17.07
C VAL A 328 -22.85 4.33 -18.47
N ALA A 329 -23.91 3.55 -18.65
CA ALA A 329 -24.30 3.01 -19.94
C ALA A 329 -25.80 3.21 -20.15
N ILE A 330 -26.24 3.38 -21.39
CA ILE A 330 -27.64 3.12 -21.73
C ILE A 330 -27.87 1.62 -21.52
N PRO A 331 -28.93 1.21 -20.79
CA PRO A 331 -29.28 -0.18 -20.69
C PRO A 331 -29.56 -0.72 -22.10
N SER A 332 -28.70 -1.61 -22.59
CA SER A 332 -29.08 -2.47 -23.71
C SER A 332 -30.10 -3.46 -23.15
N LEU A 333 -31.34 -3.43 -23.64
CA LEU A 333 -32.40 -4.36 -23.22
C LEU A 333 -31.93 -5.83 -23.26
N GLU A 334 -30.99 -6.17 -24.15
CA GLU A 334 -30.37 -7.49 -24.27
C GLU A 334 -29.64 -7.96 -23.00
N TRP A 335 -29.12 -7.05 -22.18
CA TRP A 335 -28.40 -7.39 -20.92
C TRP A 335 -29.32 -7.36 -19.69
N GLU A 336 -30.42 -6.60 -19.73
CA GLU A 336 -31.41 -6.59 -18.64
C GLU A 336 -32.36 -7.78 -18.72
N ASN A 337 -32.66 -8.26 -19.93
CA ASN A 337 -33.52 -9.41 -20.14
C ASN A 337 -32.85 -10.45 -21.05
N ALA A 338 -32.00 -11.29 -20.46
CA ALA A 338 -31.35 -12.41 -21.14
C ALA A 338 -32.30 -13.61 -21.40
N GLN A 339 -33.62 -13.43 -21.23
CA GLN A 339 -34.59 -14.48 -21.52
C GLN A 339 -34.76 -14.66 -23.03
N LEU A 340 -34.99 -15.92 -23.44
CA LEU A 340 -35.30 -16.27 -24.82
C LEU A 340 -36.63 -15.61 -25.23
N ASN A 341 -36.58 -14.62 -26.13
CA ASN A 341 -37.79 -14.06 -26.75
C ASN A 341 -38.19 -14.90 -27.97
N GLU A 342 -38.74 -16.09 -27.70
CA GLU A 342 -39.17 -17.04 -28.73
C GLU A 342 -40.17 -16.45 -29.75
N PRO A 343 -41.18 -15.66 -29.35
CA PRO A 343 -42.08 -15.01 -30.32
C PRO A 343 -41.35 -14.13 -31.34
N LEU A 344 -40.43 -13.27 -30.88
CA LEU A 344 -39.65 -12.39 -31.76
C LEU A 344 -38.73 -13.18 -32.70
N LEU A 345 -38.08 -14.24 -32.19
CA LEU A 345 -37.19 -15.08 -33.00
C LEU A 345 -37.95 -15.85 -34.09
N ARG A 346 -39.18 -16.30 -33.80
CA ARG A 346 -40.06 -16.91 -34.81
C ARG A 346 -40.50 -15.89 -35.86
N GLU A 347 -40.93 -14.71 -35.43
CA GLU A 347 -41.33 -13.62 -36.35
C GLU A 347 -40.18 -13.20 -37.29
N LEU A 348 -38.96 -13.04 -36.76
CA LEU A 348 -37.77 -12.73 -37.55
C LEU A 348 -37.45 -13.84 -38.56
N ALA A 349 -37.59 -15.11 -38.17
CA ALA A 349 -37.40 -16.24 -39.08
C ALA A 349 -38.43 -16.20 -40.22
N ASP A 350 -39.71 -15.99 -39.90
CA ASP A 350 -40.79 -15.92 -40.90
C ASP A 350 -40.58 -14.74 -41.89
N LEU A 351 -40.19 -13.57 -41.39
CA LEU A 351 -39.93 -12.37 -42.20
C LEU A 351 -38.68 -12.48 -43.09
N THR A 352 -37.64 -13.18 -42.64
CA THR A 352 -36.37 -13.35 -43.39
C THR A 352 -36.34 -14.62 -44.24
N GLY A 353 -37.40 -15.44 -44.21
CA GLY A 353 -37.45 -16.75 -44.86
C GLY A 353 -36.55 -17.79 -44.20
N GLY A 354 -36.11 -17.54 -42.97
CA GLY A 354 -35.35 -18.47 -42.14
C GLY A 354 -36.24 -19.51 -41.46
N LYS A 355 -35.63 -20.34 -40.60
CA LYS A 355 -36.33 -21.30 -39.73
C LYS A 355 -35.86 -21.11 -38.29
N TYR A 356 -36.81 -21.02 -37.37
CA TYR A 356 -36.53 -21.00 -35.94
C TYR A 356 -36.44 -22.43 -35.40
N PHE A 357 -35.38 -22.71 -34.62
CA PHE A 357 -35.20 -23.98 -33.91
C PHE A 357 -35.01 -23.69 -32.43
N HIS A 358 -35.85 -24.29 -31.58
CA HIS A 358 -35.65 -24.22 -30.14
C HIS A 358 -34.50 -25.16 -29.71
N ILE A 359 -33.63 -24.70 -28.80
CA ILE A 359 -32.41 -25.41 -28.38
C ILE A 359 -32.68 -26.86 -27.90
N GLY A 360 -33.84 -27.08 -27.26
CA GLY A 360 -34.24 -28.38 -26.72
C GLY A 360 -34.86 -29.37 -27.72
N SER A 361 -35.14 -28.94 -28.95
CA SER A 361 -35.83 -29.76 -29.96
C SER A 361 -35.08 -29.83 -31.30
N ILE A 362 -33.84 -29.35 -31.34
CA ILE A 362 -33.07 -29.26 -32.57
C ILE A 362 -32.54 -30.64 -32.99
N LYS A 363 -32.74 -30.98 -34.27
CA LYS A 363 -32.10 -32.13 -34.92
C LYS A 363 -31.09 -31.60 -35.92
N THR A 364 -29.85 -32.05 -35.82
CA THR A 364 -28.71 -31.53 -36.59
C THR A 364 -28.94 -31.65 -38.10
N GLU A 365 -29.74 -32.62 -38.51
CA GLU A 365 -30.08 -32.91 -39.91
C GLU A 365 -31.03 -31.86 -40.53
N GLU A 366 -31.73 -31.06 -39.71
CA GLU A 366 -32.70 -30.06 -40.17
C GLU A 366 -32.05 -28.66 -40.39
N ILE A 367 -30.79 -28.49 -39.97
CA ILE A 367 -30.06 -27.23 -40.07
C ILE A 367 -29.36 -27.14 -41.43
N SER A 368 -29.93 -26.36 -42.34
CA SER A 368 -29.26 -25.99 -43.60
C SER A 368 -28.53 -24.66 -43.42
N LEU A 369 -27.22 -24.73 -43.19
CA LEU A 369 -26.38 -23.53 -43.21
C LEU A 369 -26.03 -23.19 -44.66
N PRO A 370 -26.23 -21.94 -45.12
CA PRO A 370 -25.69 -21.52 -46.40
C PRO A 370 -24.17 -21.65 -46.38
N GLU A 371 -23.56 -22.03 -47.51
CA GLU A 371 -22.10 -22.03 -47.66
C GLU A 371 -21.55 -20.69 -47.16
N ALA A 372 -20.69 -20.75 -46.15
CA ALA A 372 -20.10 -19.58 -45.55
C ALA A 372 -19.37 -18.79 -46.65
N ARG A 373 -19.95 -17.67 -47.08
CA ARG A 373 -19.17 -16.66 -47.76
C ARG A 373 -18.18 -16.17 -46.73
N GLU A 374 -16.94 -16.62 -46.84
CA GLU A 374 -15.82 -16.06 -46.10
C GLU A 374 -15.81 -14.56 -46.37
N ALA A 375 -16.43 -13.79 -45.46
CA ALA A 375 -16.18 -12.37 -45.40
C ALA A 375 -14.71 -12.27 -45.05
N GLN A 376 -13.87 -12.02 -46.07
CA GLN A 376 -12.45 -11.85 -45.86
C GLN A 376 -12.29 -10.83 -44.75
N PRO A 377 -11.68 -11.20 -43.61
CA PRO A 377 -11.51 -10.26 -42.52
C PRO A 377 -10.77 -9.07 -43.10
N VAL A 378 -11.37 -7.88 -43.02
CA VAL A 378 -10.66 -6.64 -43.31
C VAL A 378 -9.67 -6.45 -42.17
N VAL A 379 -8.57 -7.19 -42.24
CA VAL A 379 -7.43 -7.03 -41.36
C VAL A 379 -6.83 -5.68 -41.75
N LYS A 380 -7.23 -4.63 -41.02
CA LYS A 380 -6.52 -3.35 -41.07
C LYS A 380 -5.13 -3.57 -40.48
N ARG A 381 -4.21 -4.03 -41.32
CA ARG A 381 -2.79 -4.15 -40.99
C ARG A 381 -2.21 -2.74 -40.97
N VAL A 382 -2.00 -2.20 -39.77
CA VAL A 382 -1.26 -0.94 -39.60
C VAL A 382 0.21 -1.26 -39.88
N VAL A 383 0.65 -1.01 -41.12
CA VAL A 383 2.06 -1.16 -41.49
C VAL A 383 2.76 0.13 -41.14
N ALA A 384 3.67 0.06 -40.16
CA ALA A 384 4.59 1.12 -39.82
C ALA A 384 5.46 1.46 -41.05
N VAL A 385 5.19 2.60 -41.69
CA VAL A 385 5.89 3.04 -42.92
C VAL A 385 7.40 3.16 -42.68
N TRP A 386 7.81 3.58 -41.48
CA TRP A 386 9.21 3.69 -41.06
C TRP A 386 9.98 2.37 -41.00
N ASN A 387 9.30 1.22 -40.93
CA ASN A 387 9.95 -0.09 -40.86
C ASN A 387 10.12 -0.75 -42.24
N ASN A 388 9.96 0.02 -43.32
CA ASN A 388 10.12 -0.47 -44.69
C ASN A 388 11.58 -0.34 -45.15
N PRO A 389 12.29 -1.45 -45.45
CA PRO A 389 13.69 -1.45 -45.89
C PRO A 389 13.95 -0.53 -47.08
N SER A 390 12.97 -0.35 -47.97
CA SER A 390 13.08 0.51 -49.15
C SER A 390 13.30 1.98 -48.80
N ILE A 391 12.66 2.47 -47.72
CA ILE A 391 12.82 3.86 -47.26
C ILE A 391 14.23 4.07 -46.69
N PHE A 392 14.77 3.07 -45.99
CA PHE A 392 16.15 3.10 -45.49
C PHE A 392 17.16 3.17 -46.64
N ILE A 393 16.97 2.36 -47.70
CA ILE A 393 17.83 2.38 -48.89
C ILE A 393 17.77 3.75 -49.59
N ILE A 394 16.57 4.34 -49.76
CA ILE A 394 16.42 5.68 -50.37
C ILE A 394 17.15 6.74 -49.54
N LEU A 395 17.05 6.68 -48.22
CA LEU A 395 17.70 7.64 -47.32
C LEU A 395 19.23 7.53 -47.39
N CYS A 396 19.76 6.31 -47.44
CA CYS A 396 21.19 6.05 -47.65
C CYS A 396 21.69 6.55 -49.02
N ILE A 397 20.89 6.39 -50.07
CA ILE A 397 21.23 6.91 -51.41
C ILE A 397 21.24 8.44 -51.41
N LEU A 398 20.24 9.09 -50.80
CA LEU A 398 20.19 10.55 -50.70
C LEU A 398 21.39 11.11 -49.92
N LEU A 399 21.74 10.51 -48.79
CA LEU A 399 22.95 10.86 -48.04
C LEU A 399 24.23 10.60 -48.84
N GLY A 400 24.28 9.50 -49.59
CA GLY A 400 25.42 9.18 -50.46
C GLY A 400 25.59 10.19 -51.60
N ILE A 401 24.48 10.61 -52.22
CA ILE A 401 24.47 11.65 -53.25
C ILE A 401 24.86 12.99 -52.65
N GLU A 402 24.32 13.37 -51.49
CA GLU A 402 24.68 14.61 -50.80
C GLU A 402 26.19 14.64 -50.48
N TRP A 403 26.71 13.55 -49.93
CA TRP A 403 28.13 13.40 -49.66
C TRP A 403 28.99 13.48 -50.93
N TYR A 404 28.56 12.82 -52.01
CA TYR A 404 29.24 12.85 -53.30
C TYR A 404 29.23 14.26 -53.92
N VAL A 405 28.09 14.96 -53.86
CA VAL A 405 27.95 16.34 -54.32
C VAL A 405 28.84 17.26 -53.49
N ARG A 406 28.84 17.16 -52.16
CA ARG A 406 29.72 17.92 -51.26
C ARG A 406 31.20 17.70 -51.55
N ARG A 407 31.59 16.44 -51.81
CA ARG A 407 32.98 16.09 -52.17
C ARG A 407 33.38 16.67 -53.53
N ARG A 408 32.47 16.68 -54.51
CA ARG A 408 32.74 17.23 -55.85
C ARG A 408 32.72 18.76 -55.91
N SER A 409 31.96 19.40 -55.02
CA SER A 409 31.85 20.87 -54.92
C SER A 409 32.90 21.51 -53.99
N GLY A 410 33.84 20.73 -53.44
CA GLY A 410 34.99 21.23 -52.69
C GLY A 410 34.67 21.73 -51.28
N MET A 411 33.57 21.27 -50.68
CA MET A 411 33.12 21.70 -49.34
C MET A 411 33.50 20.71 -48.22
N MET A 412 34.60 19.97 -48.38
CA MET A 412 35.20 19.14 -47.33
C MET A 412 36.66 19.51 -47.11
#